data_AF-A0AAD6QHA1-F1
#
_entry.id   AF-A0AAD6QHA1-F1
#
_cell.length_a   1.000
_cell.length_b   1.000
_cell.length_c   1.000
_cell.angle_alpha   90.00
_cell.angle_beta   90.00
_cell.angle_gamma   90.00
#
_symmetry.space_group_name_H-M   'P 1'
#
loop_
_entity.id
_entity.type
_entity.pdbx_description
1 polymer ?
#
loop_
_entity_poly.entity_id
_entity_poly.type
_entity_poly.pdbx_seq_one_letter_code
_entity_poly.pdbx_strand_id
1 'polypeptide(L)'
;MVDWTRGMIEDDDSAVDVKTIDLSTAHYLNFSIRVLDKDGNPAKPGDLLAVEISNWGPLPRDEWGSFDRENGGGSLTGHFPCATKAAIWYFEGIYTYSPQIPSTRG
;
A
#
# COMPACT_ATOMS: atom_id res chain seq x y z
N MET A 1 -2.82 11.78 2.56
CA MET A 1 -3.21 10.35 2.56
C MET A 1 -2.10 9.60 3.26
N VAL A 2 -2.41 8.52 3.96
CA VAL A 2 -1.41 7.64 4.59
C VAL A 2 -1.38 6.34 3.78
N ASP A 3 -0.26 5.63 3.78
CA ASP A 3 -0.23 4.28 3.26
C ASP A 3 -1.14 3.36 4.11
N TRP A 4 -1.39 2.16 3.61
CA TRP A 4 -2.35 1.23 4.20
C TRP A 4 -1.95 0.74 5.61
N THR A 5 -0.67 0.86 5.99
CA THR A 5 -0.14 0.55 7.33
C THR A 5 -0.10 1.76 8.26
N ARG A 6 -0.38 2.97 7.76
CA ARG A 6 -0.23 4.24 8.49
C ARG A 6 1.22 4.54 8.88
N GLY A 7 2.16 4.21 8.00
CA GLY A 7 3.58 4.52 8.15
C GLY A 7 4.27 3.67 9.21
N MET A 8 3.81 2.43 9.39
CA MET A 8 4.45 1.48 10.33
C MET A 8 5.65 0.77 9.73
N ILE A 9 5.75 0.75 8.40
CA ILE A 9 6.94 0.27 7.68
C ILE A 9 7.90 1.45 7.54
N GLU A 10 9.19 1.21 7.80
CA GLU A 10 10.24 2.23 7.78
C GLU A 10 11.21 2.02 6.60
N ASP A 11 11.80 3.13 6.12
CA ASP A 11 12.89 3.14 5.13
C ASP A 11 14.24 2.78 5.80
N ASP A 12 14.41 1.50 6.13
CA ASP A 12 15.65 0.94 6.68
C ASP A 12 15.94 -0.47 6.12
N ASP A 13 17.09 -1.06 6.43
CA ASP A 13 17.42 -2.44 5.97
C ASP A 13 16.95 -3.53 6.96
N SER A 14 16.00 -3.21 7.84
CA SER A 14 15.43 -4.13 8.83
C SER A 14 14.06 -4.65 8.37
N ALA A 15 13.78 -5.93 8.61
CA ALA A 15 12.45 -6.51 8.36
C ALA A 15 11.62 -6.67 9.65
N VAL A 16 12.05 -6.03 10.75
CA VAL A 16 11.39 -6.16 12.06
C VAL A 16 9.99 -5.54 12.03
N ASP A 17 9.87 -4.36 11.42
CA ASP A 17 8.60 -3.67 11.15
C ASP A 17 7.60 -4.58 10.42
N VAL A 18 8.01 -5.19 9.31
CA VAL A 18 7.21 -6.15 8.52
C VAL A 18 6.85 -7.40 9.33
N LYS A 19 7.75 -7.86 10.21
CA LYS A 19 7.50 -9.03 11.07
C LYS A 19 6.47 -8.73 12.16
N THR A 20 6.53 -7.56 12.77
CA THR A 20 5.77 -7.22 13.99
C THR A 20 4.56 -6.35 13.75
N ILE A 21 4.31 -5.92 12.52
CA ILE A 21 3.17 -5.08 12.17
C ILE A 21 1.83 -5.72 12.60
N ASP A 22 0.95 -4.89 13.17
CA ASP A 22 -0.42 -5.28 13.50
C ASP A 22 -1.35 -5.08 12.30
N LEU A 23 -1.56 -6.15 11.55
CA LEU A 23 -2.40 -6.18 10.36
C LEU A 23 -3.90 -5.98 10.69
N SER A 24 -4.33 -6.03 11.94
CA SER A 24 -5.73 -5.79 12.32
C SER A 24 -6.16 -4.32 12.14
N THR A 25 -5.19 -3.42 12.09
CA THR A 25 -5.41 -1.97 11.95
C THR A 25 -5.56 -1.52 10.50
N ALA A 26 -5.10 -2.34 9.55
CA ALA A 26 -5.24 -2.09 8.12
C ALA A 26 -6.68 -2.37 7.65
N HIS A 27 -7.23 -1.68 6.64
CA HIS A 27 -6.61 -0.68 5.75
C HIS A 27 -7.13 0.72 6.08
N TYR A 28 -6.24 1.71 6.12
CA TYR A 28 -6.62 3.11 6.35
C TYR A 28 -7.19 3.76 5.09
N LEU A 29 -8.51 3.69 4.94
CA LEU A 29 -9.22 4.27 3.80
C LEU A 29 -9.63 5.73 4.06
N ASN A 30 -9.26 6.62 3.16
CA ASN A 30 -9.75 8.00 3.16
C ASN A 30 -11.08 8.06 2.39
N PHE A 31 -12.14 7.48 2.94
CA PHE A 31 -13.43 7.45 2.25
C PHE A 31 -14.62 7.51 3.21
N SER A 32 -15.20 8.71 3.29
CA SER A 32 -16.57 8.95 3.75
C SER A 32 -17.10 10.17 3.01
N ILE A 33 -17.18 10.06 1.69
CA ILE A 33 -17.62 11.12 0.79
C ILE A 33 -19.11 10.92 0.50
N ARG A 34 -19.94 11.92 0.81
CA ARG A 34 -21.35 11.93 0.43
C ARG A 34 -21.48 12.45 -1.01
N VAL A 35 -22.00 11.61 -1.90
CA VAL A 35 -22.31 11.98 -3.28
C VAL A 35 -23.74 12.49 -3.36
N LEU A 36 -23.91 13.69 -3.92
CA LEU A 36 -25.20 14.34 -4.13
C LEU A 36 -25.45 14.52 -5.63
N ASP A 37 -26.70 14.39 -6.07
CA ASP A 37 -27.11 14.80 -7.41
C ASP A 37 -27.21 16.34 -7.53
N LYS A 38 -27.54 16.82 -8.73
CA LYS A 38 -27.69 18.26 -9.04
C LYS A 38 -28.77 18.97 -8.20
N ASP A 39 -29.73 18.21 -7.67
CA ASP A 39 -30.87 18.70 -6.90
C ASP A 39 -30.61 18.54 -5.37
N GLY A 40 -29.44 18.04 -5.00
CA GLY A 40 -29.00 17.87 -3.61
C GLY A 40 -29.44 16.55 -2.96
N ASN A 41 -30.00 15.60 -3.71
CA ASN A 41 -30.38 14.31 -3.16
C ASN A 41 -29.16 13.38 -3.03
N PRO A 42 -29.04 12.62 -1.93
CA PRO A 42 -27.96 11.66 -1.78
C PRO A 42 -28.16 10.45 -2.69
N ALA A 43 -27.04 9.87 -3.14
CA ALA A 43 -27.03 8.54 -3.77
C ALA A 43 -27.68 7.50 -2.84
N LYS A 44 -28.47 6.59 -3.43
CA LYS A 44 -29.28 5.59 -2.72
C LYS A 44 -28.79 4.16 -3.01
N PRO A 45 -29.15 3.18 -2.16
CA PRO A 45 -28.87 1.78 -2.44
C PRO A 45 -29.45 1.35 -3.80
N GLY A 46 -28.61 0.80 -4.67
CA GLY A 46 -28.97 0.40 -6.03
C GLY A 46 -28.53 1.37 -7.12
N ASP A 47 -28.11 2.59 -6.77
CA ASP A 47 -27.52 3.53 -7.72
C ASP A 47 -26.11 3.09 -8.14
N LEU A 48 -25.71 3.47 -9.36
CA LEU A 48 -24.34 3.28 -9.85
C LEU A 48 -23.52 4.55 -9.59
N LEU A 49 -22.38 4.40 -8.91
CA LEU A 49 -21.40 5.46 -8.78
C LEU A 49 -20.32 5.30 -9.86
N ALA A 50 -20.37 6.15 -10.88
CA ALA A 50 -19.29 6.25 -11.87
C ALA A 50 -18.15 7.10 -11.28
N VAL A 51 -16.97 6.51 -11.15
CA VAL A 51 -15.76 7.19 -10.65
C VAL A 51 -14.74 7.27 -11.78
N GLU A 52 -14.41 8.48 -12.21
CA GLU A 52 -13.27 8.72 -13.10
C GLU A 52 -12.04 9.06 -12.25
N ILE A 53 -10.98 8.26 -12.41
CA ILE A 53 -9.70 8.53 -11.75
C ILE A 53 -8.86 9.37 -12.71
N SER A 54 -8.91 10.69 -12.56
CA SER A 54 -8.23 11.61 -13.48
C SER A 54 -6.71 11.65 -13.32
N ASN A 55 -6.19 11.39 -12.11
CA ASN A 55 -4.77 11.29 -11.84
C ASN A 55 -4.50 10.50 -10.55
N TRP A 56 -3.29 9.97 -10.41
CA TRP A 56 -2.80 9.32 -9.20
C TRP A 56 -1.29 9.46 -9.13
N GLY A 57 -0.71 9.24 -7.95
CA GLY A 57 0.73 9.27 -7.75
C GLY A 57 1.11 8.62 -6.42
N PRO A 58 2.39 8.25 -6.26
CA PRO A 58 2.87 7.64 -5.03
C PRO A 58 2.84 8.66 -3.89
N LEU A 59 2.70 8.16 -2.67
CA LEU A 59 3.02 8.96 -1.51
C LEU A 59 4.54 8.96 -1.31
N PRO A 60 5.13 10.02 -0.73
CA PRO A 60 6.52 9.98 -0.32
C PRO A 60 6.71 8.82 0.68
N ARG A 61 7.67 7.92 0.42
CA ARG A 61 7.99 6.70 1.23
C ARG A 61 6.98 5.55 1.06
N ASP A 62 6.80 5.08 -0.17
CA ASP A 62 6.03 3.85 -0.44
C ASP A 62 6.98 2.65 -0.50
N GLU A 63 7.02 1.88 0.59
CA GLU A 63 7.92 0.74 0.79
C GLU A 63 7.16 -0.59 0.61
N TRP A 64 7.79 -1.62 0.04
CA TRP A 64 7.17 -2.93 -0.19
C TRP A 64 7.98 -4.06 0.45
N GLY A 65 7.31 -5.09 0.93
CA GLY A 65 7.94 -6.23 1.59
C GLY A 65 7.11 -7.50 1.50
N SER A 66 7.71 -8.63 1.88
CA SER A 66 7.04 -9.93 2.05
C SER A 66 6.82 -10.20 3.53
N PHE A 67 5.60 -10.57 3.87
CA PHE A 67 5.22 -10.87 5.25
C PHE A 67 5.81 -12.18 5.77
N ASP A 68 5.93 -12.26 7.09
CA ASP A 68 6.27 -13.49 7.78
C ASP A 68 5.16 -14.53 7.59
N ARG A 69 5.53 -15.81 7.57
CA ARG A 69 4.55 -16.90 7.51
C ARG A 69 3.50 -16.83 8.61
N GLU A 70 3.93 -16.50 9.81
CA GLU A 70 3.08 -16.52 11.00
C GLU A 70 2.38 -15.17 11.23
N ASN A 71 2.70 -14.15 10.43
CA ASN A 71 2.09 -12.83 10.51
C ASN A 71 1.79 -12.25 9.13
N GLY A 72 0.73 -12.75 8.49
CA GLY A 72 0.21 -12.29 7.20
C GLY A 72 0.43 -13.27 6.05
N GLY A 73 1.63 -13.86 5.95
CA GLY A 73 1.99 -14.79 4.88
C GLY A 73 1.85 -14.20 3.47
N GLY A 74 1.79 -15.08 2.48
CA GLY A 74 1.81 -14.72 1.07
C GLY A 74 2.07 -15.93 0.17
N SER A 75 1.94 -15.77 -1.14
CA SER A 75 1.96 -16.89 -2.09
C SER A 75 3.25 -17.73 -2.05
N LEU A 76 4.40 -17.12 -1.72
CA LEU A 76 5.71 -17.80 -1.71
C LEU A 76 6.23 -18.15 -0.32
N THR A 77 5.39 -18.06 0.70
CA THR A 77 5.75 -18.30 2.11
C THR A 77 6.24 -19.72 2.39
N GLY A 78 5.91 -20.68 1.53
CA GLY A 78 6.48 -22.04 1.59
C GLY A 78 7.99 -22.08 1.26
N HIS A 79 8.48 -21.11 0.49
CA HIS A 79 9.88 -20.98 0.10
C HIS A 79 10.63 -19.92 0.93
N PHE A 80 9.93 -18.83 1.28
CA PHE A 80 10.46 -17.73 2.10
C PHE A 80 9.59 -17.57 3.34
N PRO A 81 9.81 -18.37 4.40
CA PRO A 81 8.94 -18.39 5.56
C PRO A 81 9.14 -17.20 6.51
N CYS A 82 10.27 -16.51 6.42
CA CYS A 82 10.60 -15.39 7.30
C CYS A 82 10.20 -14.05 6.69
N ALA A 83 9.75 -13.14 7.54
CA ALA A 83 9.54 -11.74 7.17
C ALA A 83 10.79 -11.19 6.46
N THR A 84 10.59 -10.57 5.30
CA THR A 84 11.68 -9.99 4.52
C THR A 84 11.21 -8.69 3.90
N LYS A 85 11.98 -7.62 4.10
CA LYS A 85 11.84 -6.40 3.30
C LYS A 85 12.69 -6.54 2.06
N ALA A 86 12.10 -7.13 1.01
CA ALA A 86 12.83 -7.55 -0.17
C ALA A 86 13.39 -6.37 -0.97
N ALA A 87 12.70 -5.23 -0.96
CA ALA A 87 13.12 -4.04 -1.68
C ALA A 87 12.38 -2.80 -1.15
N ILE A 88 13.12 -1.73 -0.90
CA ILE A 88 12.54 -0.39 -0.75
C ILE A 88 12.64 0.29 -2.10
N TRP A 89 11.53 0.89 -2.54
CA TRP A 89 11.41 1.48 -3.86
C TRP A 89 11.37 3.00 -3.78
N TYR A 90 12.23 3.63 -4.57
CA TYR A 90 12.27 5.07 -4.74
C TYR A 90 11.69 5.44 -6.10
N PHE A 91 11.07 6.61 -6.18
CA PHE A 91 10.43 7.12 -7.40
C PHE A 91 11.20 8.31 -7.98
N GLU A 92 11.56 8.22 -9.25
CA GLU A 92 12.13 9.30 -10.05
C GLU A 92 11.20 9.62 -11.21
N GLY A 93 10.23 10.51 -10.95
CA GLY A 93 9.18 10.81 -11.91
C GLY A 93 8.31 9.59 -12.17
N ILE A 94 8.35 9.06 -13.39
CA ILE A 94 7.61 7.84 -13.78
C ILE A 94 8.40 6.55 -13.53
N TYR A 95 9.67 6.67 -13.13
CA TYR A 95 10.54 5.52 -12.94
C TYR A 95 10.60 5.09 -11.48
N THR A 96 10.88 3.82 -11.26
CA THR A 96 11.17 3.29 -9.92
C THR A 96 12.47 2.48 -9.90
N TYR A 97 13.18 2.53 -8.78
CA TYR A 97 14.39 1.75 -8.55
C TYR A 97 14.51 1.34 -7.08
N SER A 98 15.29 0.29 -6.82
CA SER A 98 15.60 -0.18 -5.47
C SER A 98 17.09 -0.46 -5.31
N PRO A 99 17.77 0.12 -4.31
CA PRO A 99 19.17 -0.20 -3.99
C PRO A 99 19.38 -1.68 -3.64
N GLN A 100 18.37 -2.33 -3.03
CA GLN A 100 18.42 -3.74 -2.67
C GLN A 100 18.40 -4.67 -3.89
N ILE A 101 17.93 -4.19 -5.05
CA ILE A 101 17.91 -4.94 -6.31
C ILE A 101 18.68 -4.17 -7.39
N PRO A 102 20.00 -4.37 -7.51
CA PRO A 102 20.84 -3.62 -8.45
C PRO A 102 20.35 -3.73 -9.90
N SER A 103 20.47 -2.63 -10.64
CA SER A 103 20.13 -2.53 -12.08
C SER A 103 18.63 -2.65 -12.41
N THR A 104 17.74 -2.58 -11.40
CA THR A 104 16.31 -2.45 -11.64
C THR A 104 15.95 -0.98 -11.87
N ARG A 105 15.41 -0.69 -13.05
CA ARG A 105 14.75 0.57 -13.37
C ARG A 105 13.51 0.25 -14.18
N GLY A 106 12.36 0.36 -13.54
CA GLY A 106 11.03 0.23 -14.15
C GLY A 106 10.48 1.58 -14.55
#